data_AF-A0A8S1BR08-F1
#
_entry.id   AF-A0A8S1BR08-F1
#
_cell.length_a   1.000
_cell.length_b   1.000
_cell.length_c   1.000
_cell.angle_alpha   90.00
_cell.angle_beta   90.00
_cell.angle_gamma   90.00
#
_symmetry.space_group_name_H-M   'P 1'
#
loop_
_entity.id
_entity.type
_entity.pdbx_description
1 polymer ?
#
loop_
_entity_poly.entity_id
_entity_poly.type
_entity_poly.pdbx_seq_one_letter_code
_entity_poly.pdbx_strand_id
1 'polypeptide(L)'
;MNKTIKSEVRKLLFCMISKYEEKKLVKQAVLREKQDCLRTVTVFLDSLEDNARTAEVKQAIKKITDLDQKDMMKSQNQYLEELSSLTDVSVITLKRIKKEGAVNEGVWRTPGNKYQH
;
A
#
# COMPACT_ATOMS: atom_id res chain seq x y z
N MET A 1 -22.01 20.92 7.59
CA MET A 1 -21.70 21.65 6.34
C MET A 1 -20.82 20.77 5.46
N ASN A 2 -21.29 20.34 4.29
CA ASN A 2 -20.47 19.62 3.30
C ASN A 2 -19.58 20.65 2.59
N LYS A 3 -18.32 20.82 3.04
CA LYS A 3 -17.36 21.65 2.31
C LYS A 3 -16.98 20.96 1.01
N THR A 4 -17.26 21.59 -0.12
CA THR A 4 -16.85 21.08 -1.43
C THR A 4 -15.33 21.14 -1.55
N ILE A 5 -14.68 19.97 -1.60
CA ILE A 5 -13.24 19.86 -1.83
C ILE A 5 -12.93 20.27 -3.28
N LYS A 6 -12.02 21.23 -3.46
CA LYS A 6 -11.54 21.68 -4.79
C LYS A 6 -10.87 20.54 -5.55
N SER A 7 -10.93 20.59 -6.88
CA SER A 7 -10.43 19.49 -7.73
C SER A 7 -8.91 19.28 -7.60
N GLU A 8 -8.14 20.33 -7.37
CA GLU A 8 -6.69 20.27 -7.13
C GLU A 8 -6.37 19.53 -5.83
N VAL A 9 -7.16 19.76 -4.79
CA VAL A 9 -7.00 19.07 -3.50
C VAL A 9 -7.38 17.60 -3.65
N ARG A 10 -8.44 17.28 -4.42
CA ARG A 10 -8.78 15.87 -4.74
C ARG A 10 -7.66 15.16 -5.49
N LYS A 11 -7.05 15.82 -6.48
CA LYS A 11 -5.88 15.31 -7.21
C LYS A 11 -4.71 15.02 -6.28
N LEU A 12 -4.39 15.96 -5.40
CA LEU A 12 -3.29 15.80 -4.45
C LEU A 12 -3.55 14.62 -3.50
N LEU A 13 -4.75 14.55 -2.91
CA LEU A 13 -5.15 13.45 -2.02
C LEU A 13 -5.09 12.10 -2.73
N PHE A 14 -5.58 12.03 -3.96
CA PHE A 14 -5.45 10.81 -4.77
C PHE A 14 -3.98 10.44 -4.99
N CYS A 15 -3.14 11.38 -5.41
CA CYS A 15 -1.71 11.14 -5.59
C CYS A 15 -1.04 10.61 -4.31
N MET A 16 -1.37 11.17 -3.15
CA MET A 16 -0.84 10.71 -1.87
C MET A 16 -1.28 9.27 -1.56
N ILE A 17 -2.53 8.93 -1.84
CA ILE A 17 -3.06 7.56 -1.66
C ILE A 17 -2.37 6.59 -2.64
N SER A 18 -2.27 6.94 -3.92
CA SER A 18 -1.65 6.09 -4.95
C SER A 18 -0.17 5.85 -4.68
N LYS A 19 0.61 6.89 -4.34
CA LYS A 19 2.04 6.74 -3.99
C LYS A 19 2.26 5.82 -2.80
N TYR A 20 1.37 5.86 -1.81
CA TYR A 20 1.43 4.96 -0.68
C TYR A 20 1.22 3.50 -1.11
N GLU A 21 0.26 3.24 -2.00
CA GLU A 21 -0.03 1.90 -2.53
C GLU A 21 1.09 1.36 -3.42
N GLU A 22 1.71 2.22 -4.24
CA GLU A 22 2.90 1.87 -5.01
C GLU A 22 4.07 1.48 -4.10
N LYS A 23 4.38 2.29 -3.09
CA LYS A 23 5.45 1.97 -2.12
C LYS A 23 5.18 0.66 -1.38
N LYS A 24 3.92 0.38 -1.08
CA LYS A 24 3.49 -0.88 -0.45
C LYS A 24 3.76 -2.07 -1.38
N LEU A 25 3.44 -1.98 -2.67
CA LEU A 25 3.73 -3.02 -3.66
C LEU A 25 5.24 -3.25 -3.83
N VAL A 26 6.04 -2.18 -3.89
CA VAL A 26 7.51 -2.27 -3.97
C VAL A 26 8.08 -3.01 -2.75
N LYS A 27 7.63 -2.67 -1.54
CA LYS A 27 8.05 -3.37 -0.32
C LYS A 27 7.70 -4.86 -0.35
N GLN A 28 6.50 -5.21 -0.82
CA GLN A 28 6.08 -6.61 -0.97
C GLN A 28 6.90 -7.36 -2.01
N ALA A 29 7.33 -6.70 -3.08
CA ALA A 29 8.21 -7.32 -4.09
C ALA A 29 9.59 -7.64 -3.49
N VAL A 30 10.22 -6.67 -2.83
CA VAL A 30 11.51 -6.86 -2.15
C VAL A 30 11.45 -7.95 -1.08
N LEU A 31 10.33 -8.05 -0.35
CA LEU A 31 10.14 -9.12 0.61
C LEU A 31 10.10 -10.49 -0.07
N ARG A 32 9.37 -10.63 -1.18
CA ARG A 32 9.32 -11.89 -1.94
C ARG A 32 10.70 -12.30 -2.41
N GLU A 33 11.49 -11.36 -2.95
CA GLU A 33 12.88 -11.64 -3.34
C GLU A 33 13.72 -12.17 -2.16
N LYS A 34 13.61 -11.55 -0.97
CA LYS A 34 14.28 -12.04 0.24
C LYS A 34 13.84 -13.45 0.64
N GLN A 35 12.54 -13.74 0.56
CA GLN A 35 12.01 -15.08 0.83
C GLN A 35 12.54 -16.10 -0.17
N ASP A 36 12.64 -15.75 -1.44
CA ASP A 36 13.15 -16.62 -2.50
C ASP A 36 14.64 -16.92 -2.30
N CYS A 37 15.47 -15.92 -1.94
CA CYS A 37 16.85 -16.17 -1.56
C CYS A 37 16.97 -17.17 -0.40
N LEU A 38 16.15 -17.03 0.65
CA LEU A 38 16.15 -17.97 1.79
C LEU A 38 15.65 -19.36 1.39
N ARG A 39 14.70 -19.47 0.46
CA ARG A 39 14.27 -20.76 -0.10
C ARG A 39 15.40 -21.44 -0.85
N THR A 40 16.18 -20.72 -1.65
CA THR A 40 17.37 -21.27 -2.32
C THR A 40 18.38 -21.81 -1.31
N VAL A 41 18.63 -21.09 -0.21
CA VAL A 41 19.48 -21.59 0.88
C VAL A 41 18.91 -22.84 1.52
N THR A 42 17.59 -22.90 1.72
CA THR A 42 16.90 -24.09 2.27
C THR A 42 17.10 -25.31 1.38
N VAL A 43 16.96 -25.16 0.06
CA VAL A 43 17.18 -26.25 -0.91
C VAL A 43 18.63 -26.75 -0.87
N PHE A 44 19.60 -25.83 -0.76
CA PHE A 44 21.00 -26.20 -0.62
C PHE A 44 21.27 -26.97 0.68
N LEU A 45 20.74 -26.51 1.82
CA LEU A 45 20.89 -27.20 3.10
C LEU A 45 20.21 -28.57 3.12
N ASP A 46 19.04 -28.68 2.49
CA ASP A 46 18.34 -29.96 2.31
C ASP A 46 19.21 -30.94 1.50
N SER A 47 19.95 -30.47 0.50
CA SER A 47 20.88 -31.32 -0.28
C SER A 47 22.11 -31.79 0.50
N LEU A 48 22.45 -31.10 1.60
CA LEU A 48 23.52 -31.48 2.52
C LEU A 48 23.01 -32.35 3.69
N GLU A 49 21.73 -32.69 3.70
CA GLU A 49 21.04 -33.38 4.80
C GLU A 49 21.17 -32.65 6.17
N ASP A 50 21.44 -31.33 6.15
CA ASP A 50 21.56 -30.51 7.35
C ASP A 50 20.17 -30.06 7.86
N ASN A 51 19.44 -31.05 8.39
CA ASN A 51 18.06 -30.89 8.85
C ASN A 51 17.91 -29.79 9.92
N ALA A 52 18.93 -29.59 10.76
CA ALA A 52 18.91 -28.57 11.80
C ALA A 52 18.94 -27.16 11.21
N ARG A 53 19.88 -26.86 10.31
CA ARG A 53 19.97 -25.55 9.66
C ARG A 53 18.81 -25.30 8.71
N THR A 54 18.33 -26.31 8.00
CA THR A 54 17.09 -26.22 7.21
C THR A 54 15.92 -25.74 8.08
N ALA A 55 15.74 -26.33 9.27
CA ALA A 55 14.64 -25.95 10.17
C ALA A 55 14.76 -24.49 10.64
N GLU A 56 15.97 -24.01 10.91
CA GLU A 56 16.24 -22.61 11.28
C GLU A 56 15.87 -21.64 10.14
N VAL A 57 16.26 -21.95 8.90
CA VAL A 57 15.94 -21.11 7.74
C VAL A 57 14.43 -21.10 7.47
N LYS A 58 13.75 -22.25 7.57
CA LYS A 58 12.28 -22.33 7.48
C LYS A 58 11.61 -21.49 8.57
N GLN A 59 12.13 -21.51 9.79
CA GLN A 59 11.64 -20.66 10.88
C GLN A 59 11.87 -19.18 10.61
N ALA A 60 13.02 -18.79 10.04
CA ALA A 60 13.31 -17.41 9.66
C ALA A 60 12.36 -16.89 8.58
N ILE A 61 12.09 -17.70 7.54
CA ILE A 61 11.09 -17.39 6.50
C ILE A 61 9.71 -17.15 7.13
N LYS A 62 9.30 -18.03 8.05
CA LYS A 62 8.03 -17.88 8.78
C LYS A 62 8.00 -16.58 9.59
N LYS A 63 9.01 -16.32 10.42
CA LYS A 63 9.12 -15.09 11.24
C LYS A 63 9.02 -13.82 10.38
N ILE A 64 9.74 -13.79 9.26
CA ILE A 64 9.71 -12.63 8.34
C ILE A 64 8.30 -12.46 7.74
N THR A 65 7.64 -13.56 7.39
CA THR A 65 6.25 -13.53 6.88
C THR A 65 5.27 -13.02 7.93
N ASP A 66 5.39 -13.50 9.16
CA ASP A 66 4.53 -13.07 10.28
C ASP A 66 4.72 -11.57 10.60
N LEU A 67 5.97 -11.09 10.56
CA LEU A 67 6.30 -9.67 10.74
C LEU A 67 5.69 -8.80 9.63
N ASP A 68 5.81 -9.21 8.36
CA ASP A 68 5.21 -8.48 7.24
C ASP A 68 3.68 -8.46 7.35
N GLN A 69 3.04 -9.60 7.65
CA GLN A 69 1.58 -9.65 7.84
C GLN A 69 1.11 -8.72 8.97
N LYS A 70 1.87 -8.66 10.08
CA LYS A 70 1.57 -7.75 11.20
C LYS A 70 1.68 -6.28 10.80
N ASP A 71 2.69 -5.91 10.01
CA ASP A 71 2.85 -4.56 9.49
C ASP A 71 1.77 -4.23 8.44
N MET A 72 1.44 -5.19 7.58
CA MET A 72 0.40 -5.08 6.56
C MET A 72 -0.98 -4.83 7.15
N MET A 73 -1.36 -5.55 8.22
CA MET A 73 -2.66 -5.41 8.89
C MET A 73 -2.84 -4.03 9.53
N LYS A 74 -1.75 -3.34 9.88
CA LYS A 74 -1.79 -1.96 10.35
C LYS A 74 -1.90 -0.93 9.22
N SER A 75 -1.58 -1.28 7.98
CA SER A 75 -1.02 -0.30 7.03
C SER A 75 -2.04 0.64 6.36
N GLN A 76 -3.14 0.15 5.78
CA GLN A 76 -3.94 0.97 4.84
C GLN A 76 -5.00 1.83 5.51
N ASN A 77 -5.77 1.28 6.46
CA ASN A 77 -6.78 2.06 7.17
C ASN A 77 -6.10 3.11 8.07
N GLN A 78 -5.01 2.74 8.75
CA GLN A 78 -4.24 3.68 9.55
C GLN A 78 -3.67 4.83 8.70
N TYR A 79 -3.13 4.54 7.50
CA TYR A 79 -2.68 5.60 6.60
C TYR A 79 -3.82 6.55 6.19
N LEU A 80 -5.02 6.01 5.93
CA LEU A 80 -6.18 6.86 5.62
C LEU A 80 -6.66 7.65 6.85
N GLU A 81 -6.55 7.09 8.05
CA GLU A 81 -6.87 7.78 9.31
C GLU A 81 -5.88 8.91 9.60
N GLU A 82 -4.58 8.68 9.41
CA GLU A 82 -3.52 9.69 9.49
C GLU A 82 -3.71 10.79 8.44
N LEU A 83 -4.02 10.42 7.20
CA LEU A 83 -4.32 11.41 6.16
C LEU A 83 -5.61 12.18 6.49
N SER A 84 -6.61 11.52 7.08
CA SER A 84 -7.85 12.15 7.52
C SER A 84 -7.61 13.17 8.63
N SER A 85 -6.72 12.88 9.59
CA SER A 85 -6.39 13.81 10.67
C SER A 85 -5.55 14.99 10.21
N LEU A 86 -4.67 14.81 9.22
CA LEU A 86 -3.84 15.88 8.66
C LEU A 86 -4.60 16.84 7.75
N THR A 87 -5.71 16.39 7.14
CA THR A 87 -6.39 17.13 6.07
C THR A 87 -7.82 17.52 6.41
N ASP A 88 -8.34 17.10 7.56
CA ASP A 88 -9.75 17.20 7.97
C ASP A 88 -10.74 16.58 6.95
N VAL A 89 -10.25 15.69 6.08
CA VAL A 89 -11.08 14.97 5.10
C VAL A 89 -11.40 13.59 5.63
N SER A 90 -12.68 13.28 5.82
CA SER A 90 -13.09 11.98 6.36
C SER A 90 -12.52 10.79 5.56
N VAL A 91 -12.20 9.69 6.26
CA VAL A 91 -11.76 8.43 5.65
C VAL A 91 -12.72 7.94 4.56
N ILE A 92 -14.04 8.14 4.74
CA ILE A 92 -15.05 7.78 3.72
C ILE A 92 -14.86 8.59 2.44
N THR A 93 -14.61 9.90 2.57
CA THR A 93 -14.32 10.78 1.44
C THR A 93 -12.99 10.41 0.77
N LEU A 94 -11.95 10.08 1.53
CA LEU A 94 -10.67 9.62 0.98
C LEU A 94 -10.83 8.32 0.18
N LYS A 95 -11.60 7.35 0.69
CA LYS A 95 -11.95 6.11 -0.03
C LYS A 95 -12.70 6.40 -1.33
N ARG A 96 -13.60 7.39 -1.32
CA ARG A 96 -14.32 7.83 -2.52
C ARG A 96 -13.38 8.48 -3.54
N ILE A 97 -12.54 9.41 -3.11
CA ILE A 97 -11.53 10.06 -3.96
C ILE A 97 -10.60 9.02 -4.60
N LYS A 98 -10.16 8.02 -3.83
CA LYS A 98 -9.40 6.87 -4.37
C LYS A 98 -10.16 6.18 -5.51
N LYS A 99 -11.41 5.79 -5.27
CA LYS A 99 -12.24 5.08 -6.26
C LYS A 99 -12.48 5.92 -7.51
N GLU A 100 -12.87 7.18 -7.34
CA GLU A 100 -13.10 8.11 -8.44
C GLU A 100 -11.82 8.36 -9.26
N GLY A 101 -10.67 8.49 -8.60
CA GLY A 101 -9.39 8.72 -9.27
C GLY A 101 -8.88 7.54 -10.06
N ALA A 102 -9.14 6.32 -9.60
CA ALA A 102 -8.86 5.12 -10.38
C ALA A 102 -9.71 5.04 -11.65
N VAL A 103 -11.00 5.42 -11.57
CA VAL A 103 -11.91 5.41 -12.72
C VAL A 103 -11.60 6.55 -13.70
N ASN A 104 -11.25 7.72 -13.19
CA ASN A 104 -11.01 8.92 -13.99
C ASN A 104 -9.53 9.09 -14.39
N GLU A 105 -8.67 8.08 -14.17
CA GLU A 105 -7.23 8.11 -14.45
C GLU A 105 -6.52 9.36 -13.89
N GLY A 106 -6.92 9.82 -12.71
CA GLY A 106 -6.33 11.02 -12.13
C GLY A 106 -6.88 12.37 -12.65
N VAL A 107 -7.94 12.35 -13.46
CA VAL A 107 -8.54 13.57 -14.05
C VAL A 107 -9.82 13.97 -13.31
N TRP A 108 -9.76 15.06 -12.54
CA TRP A 108 -10.94 15.68 -11.94
C TRP A 108 -11.28 16.96 -12.69
N ARG A 109 -12.45 16.97 -13.32
CA ARG A 109 -13.05 18.20 -13.85
C ARG A 109 -13.83 18.88 -12.73
N THR A 110 -13.58 20.16 -12.52
CA THR A 110 -14.44 20.99 -11.68
C THR A 110 -15.75 21.22 -12.46
N PRO A 111 -16.94 20.84 -11.94
CA PRO A 111 -18.19 21.22 -12.57
C PRO A 111 -18.35 22.73 -12.37
N GLY A 112 -18.12 23.51 -13.43
CA GLY A 112 -18.23 24.98 -13.37
C GLY A 112 -17.13 25.69 -14.14
N ASN A 113 -17.23 25.67 -15.45
CA ASN A 113 -16.95 26.80 -16.34
C ASN A 113 -17.54 26.43 -17.70
N LYS A 114 -18.88 26.42 -17.79
CA LYS A 114 -19.52 26.63 -19.08
C LYS A 114 -19.25 28.10 -19.41
N TYR A 115 -18.20 28.37 -20.19
CA TYR A 115 -18.12 29.64 -20.89
C TYR A 115 -19.36 29.71 -21.77
N GLN A 116 -20.28 30.62 -21.43
CA GLN A 116 -21.32 31.04 -22.34
C GLN A 116 -20.62 31.86 -23.43
N HIS A 117 -20.61 31.34 -24.66
CA HIS A 117 -20.47 32.16 -25.85
C HIS A 117 -21.87 32.49 -26.36
#